data_AF-A0A449AWA5-F1
#
_entry.id   AF-A0A449AWA5-F1
#
_cell.length_a   1.000
_cell.length_b   1.000
_cell.length_c   1.000
_cell.angle_alpha   90.00
_cell.angle_beta   90.00
_cell.angle_gamma   90.00
#
_symmetry.space_group_name_H-M   'P 1'
#
loop_
_entity.id
_entity.type
_entity.pdbx_description
1 polymer ?
#
loop_
_entity_poly.entity_id
_entity_poly.type
_entity_poly.pdbx_seq_one_letter_code
_entity_poly.pdbx_strand_id
1 'polypeptide(L)' 'MNNLEKLLTVNDADFKLVVTKIAKQLEFRESVIEKDFWVTFLLNYLFQEFKFKNYIVLKAEHLYRKFIIL' A
#
# COMPACT_ATOMS: atom_id res chain seq x y z
N MET A 1 -4.49 6.48 -16.51
CA MET A 1 -3.73 5.31 -16.04
C MET A 1 -4.21 4.93 -14.65
N ASN A 2 -4.76 3.73 -14.53
CA ASN A 2 -5.15 3.16 -13.22
C ASN A 2 -3.89 2.92 -12.36
N ASN A 3 -4.01 2.91 -11.04
CA ASN A 3 -2.85 2.71 -10.16
C ASN A 3 -2.18 1.33 -10.38
N LEU A 4 -2.96 0.34 -10.84
CA LEU A 4 -2.44 -0.96 -11.29
C LEU A 4 -1.52 -0.86 -12.51
N GLU A 5 -1.87 -0.05 -13.50
CA GLU A 5 -1.08 0.08 -14.74
C GLU A 5 0.27 0.74 -14.46
N LYS A 6 0.31 1.70 -13.53
CA LYS A 6 1.56 2.31 -13.06
C LYS A 6 2.45 1.30 -12.36
N LEU A 7 1.87 0.40 -11.56
CA LEU A 7 2.62 -0.60 -10.82
C LEU A 7 3.23 -1.68 -11.73
N LEU A 8 2.53 -2.07 -12.80
CA LEU A 8 3.06 -3.01 -13.81
C LEU A 8 4.27 -2.47 -14.58
N THR A 9 4.46 -1.15 -14.59
CA THR A 9 5.62 -0.49 -15.23
C THR A 9 6.80 -0.26 -14.29
N VAL A 10 6.63 -0.52 -12.98
CA VAL A 10 7.72 -0.35 -12.01
C VAL A 10 8.71 -1.50 -12.16
N ASN A 11 9.99 -1.16 -12.29
CA ASN A 11 11.08 -2.13 -12.27
C ASN A 11 11.35 -2.58 -10.82
N ASP A 12 11.50 -3.89 -10.61
CA ASP A 12 11.79 -4.49 -9.30
C ASP A 12 13.04 -3.89 -8.63
N ALA A 13 14.04 -3.50 -9.43
CA ALA A 13 15.26 -2.86 -8.93
C ALA A 13 14.99 -1.48 -8.31
N ASP A 14 14.16 -0.66 -8.97
CA ASP A 14 13.81 0.68 -8.50
C ASP A 14 12.92 0.61 -7.26
N PHE A 15 11.97 -0.33 -7.25
CA PHE A 15 11.14 -0.58 -6.08
C PHE A 15 12.00 -0.97 -4.87
N LYS A 16 12.95 -1.91 -5.05
CA LYS A 16 13.83 -2.35 -3.97
C LYS A 16 14.71 -1.23 -3.44
N LEU A 17 15.24 -0.37 -4.31
CA LEU A 17 16.01 0.82 -3.90
C LEU A 17 15.18 1.76 -3.02
N VAL A 18 13.91 1.99 -3.37
CA VAL A 18 12.99 2.81 -2.58
C VAL A 18 12.69 2.16 -1.23
N VAL A 19 12.40 0.86 -1.20
CA VAL A 19 12.14 0.12 0.04
C VAL A 19 13.35 0.17 0.98
N THR A 20 14.56 -0.12 0.48
CA THR A 20 15.79 -0.06 1.28
C THR A 20 16.06 1.34 1.81
N LYS A 21 15.84 2.37 0.99
CA LYS A 21 16.03 3.78 1.41
C LYS A 21 15.07 4.14 2.55
N ILE A 22 13.79 3.82 2.41
CA ILE A 22 12.76 4.11 3.42
C ILE A 22 13.01 3.31 4.70
N ALA A 23 13.32 2.02 4.58
CA ALA A 23 13.64 1.15 5.72
C ALA A 23 14.81 1.72 6.53
N LYS A 24 15.87 2.20 5.87
CA LYS A 24 17.00 2.85 6.52
C LYS A 24 16.63 4.18 7.18
N GLN A 25 15.82 5.00 6.52
CA GLN A 25 15.39 6.30 7.07
C GLN A 25 14.49 6.15 8.30
N LEU A 26 13.69 5.10 8.35
CA LEU A 26 12.73 4.85 9.43
C LEU A 26 13.22 3.83 10.47
N GLU A 27 14.45 3.33 10.32
CA GLU A 27 15.04 2.28 11.17
C GLU A 27 14.16 1.01 11.27
N PHE A 28 13.43 0.69 10.20
CA PHE A 28 12.59 -0.50 10.10
C PHE A 28 13.23 -1.59 9.24
N ARG A 29 12.71 -2.81 9.38
CA ARG A 29 13.06 -3.91 8.47
C ARG A 29 12.43 -3.65 7.11
N GLU A 30 13.19 -3.88 6.04
CA GLU A 30 12.70 -3.76 4.65
C GLU A 30 11.41 -4.55 4.42
N SER A 31 11.33 -5.77 4.97
CA SER A 31 10.14 -6.63 4.87
C SER A 31 8.89 -6.08 5.55
N VAL A 32 9.02 -5.14 6.49
CA VAL A 32 7.88 -4.45 7.10
C VAL A 32 7.40 -3.33 6.17
N ILE A 33 8.33 -2.55 5.63
CA ILE A 33 8.02 -1.46 4.68
C ILE A 33 7.39 -2.00 3.40
N GLU A 34 7.92 -3.10 2.87
CA GLU A 34 7.38 -3.75 1.68
C GLU A 34 5.94 -4.24 1.92
N LYS A 35 5.67 -4.89 3.07
CA LYS A 35 4.32 -5.32 3.43
C LYS A 35 3.36 -4.16 3.59
N ASP A 36 3.80 -3.08 4.26
CA ASP A 36 2.99 -1.88 4.46
C ASP A 36 2.60 -1.23 3.13
N PHE A 37 3.54 -1.16 2.18
CA PHE A 37 3.29 -0.69 0.82
C PHE A 37 2.23 -1.54 0.11
N TRP A 38 2.41 -2.87 0.06
CA TRP A 38 1.49 -3.76 -0.66
C TRP A 38 0.09 -3.75 -0.06
N VAL A 39 -0.02 -3.73 1.27
CA VAL A 39 -1.32 -3.63 1.96
C VAL A 39 -2.00 -2.31 1.63
N THR A 40 -1.28 -1.20 1.72
CA THR A 40 -1.86 0.14 1.43
C THR A 40 -2.28 0.27 -0.03
N PHE A 41 -1.47 -0.26 -0.95
CA PHE A 41 -1.80 -0.29 -2.37
C PHE A 41 -3.06 -1.13 -2.64
N LEU A 42 -3.13 -2.34 -2.08
CA LEU A 42 -4.28 -3.23 -2.24
C LEU A 42 -5.55 -2.59 -1.68
N LEU A 43 -5.50 -2.00 -0.48
CA LEU A 43 -6.64 -1.33 0.13
C LEU A 43 -7.11 -0.16 -0.73
N ASN A 44 -6.18 0.66 -1.23
CA ASN A 44 -6.51 1.75 -2.13
C ASN A 44 -7.21 1.25 -3.40
N TYR A 45 -6.69 0.18 -4.01
CA TYR A 45 -7.33 -0.45 -5.17
C TYR A 45 -8.75 -0.94 -4.84
N LEU A 46 -8.91 -1.70 -3.76
CA LEU A 46 -10.18 -2.28 -3.34
C LEU A 46 -11.26 -1.23 -3.06
N PHE A 47 -10.88 -0.06 -2.52
CA PHE A 47 -11.84 0.98 -2.15
C PHE A 47 -12.04 2.06 -3.20
N GLN A 48 -11.09 2.30 -4.09
CA GLN A 48 -11.19 3.38 -5.09
C GLN A 48 -11.54 2.87 -6.48
N GLU A 49 -10.86 1.81 -6.94
CA GLU A 49 -10.89 1.38 -8.34
C GLU A 49 -11.69 0.10 -8.57
N PHE A 50 -11.85 -0.73 -7.54
CA PHE A 50 -12.51 -2.02 -7.68
C PHE A 50 -13.99 -1.87 -8.04
N LYS A 51 -14.44 -2.64 -9.04
CA LYS A 51 -15.81 -2.60 -9.58
C LYS A 51 -16.90 -2.80 -8.52
N PHE A 52 -16.62 -3.64 -7.52
CA PHE A 52 -17.55 -3.94 -6.43
C PHE A 52 -17.18 -3.25 -5.11
N LYS A 53 -16.44 -2.14 -5.15
CA LYS A 53 -16.01 -1.39 -3.97
C LYS A 53 -17.15 -1.10 -2.99
N ASN A 54 -18.36 -0.79 -3.49
CA ASN A 54 -19.53 -0.48 -2.67
C ASN A 54 -20.13 -1.70 -1.95
N TYR A 55 -19.71 -2.91 -2.32
CA TYR A 55 -20.10 -4.16 -1.66
C TYR A 55 -19.05 -4.64 -0.65
N ILE A 56 -17.88 -4.00 -0.61
CA ILE A 56 -16.81 -4.32 0.34
C ILE A 56 -16.93 -3.38 1.53
N VAL A 57 -17.14 -3.95 2.71
CA VAL A 57 -16.99 -3.25 3.98
C VAL A 57 -15.90 -3.98 4.77
N LEU A 58 -14.74 -3.34 4.94
CA LEU A 58 -13.73 -3.87 5.87
C LEU A 58 -14.17 -3.54 7.29
N LYS A 59 -14.62 -4.58 7.98
CA LYS A 59 -14.88 -4.50 9.42
C LYS A 59 -13.54 -4.68 10.12
N ALA A 60 -13.03 -3.61 10.71
CA ALA A 60 -11.77 -3.67 11.41
C ALA A 60 -11.96 -3.15 12.83
N GLU A 61 -11.87 -4.05 13.82
CA GLU A 61 -12.07 -3.70 15.24
C GLU A 61 -11.04 -2.68 15.77
N HIS A 62 -9.88 -2.53 15.11
CA HIS A 62 -8.77 -1.70 15.60
C HIS A 62 -8.19 -0.69 14.59
N LEU A 63 -8.76 -0.54 13.39
CA LEU A 63 -8.16 0.30 12.32
C LEU A 63 -8.55 1.79 12.37
N TYR A 64 -9.57 2.15 13.15
CA TYR A 64 -10.10 3.52 13.21
C TYR A 64 -9.10 4.58 13.73
N ARG A 65 -7.98 4.18 14.33
CA ARG A 65 -6.96 5.13 14.81
C ARG A 65 -5.97 5.62 13.76
N LYS A 66 -5.83 4.97 12.60
CA LYS A 66 -4.78 5.31 11.62
C LYS A 66 -5.25 5.93 10.31
N PHE A 67 -6.52 5.81 9.94
CA PHE A 67 -7.02 6.32 8.65
C PHE A 67 -7.83 7.62 8.72
N ILE A 68 -8.00 8.23 9.91
CA ILE A 68 -8.69 9.53 10.10
C ILE A 68 -7.70 10.70 10.23
N ILE A 69 -6.39 10.45 10.21
CA ILE A 69 -5.37 11.52 10.24
C ILE A 69 -4.48 11.34 9.01
N LEU A 70 -4.97 11.79 7.86
CA LEU A 70 -4.20 12.30 6.72
C LEU A 70 -5.15 13.10 5.82
#